data_AF-A0A1I5UU13-F1
#
_entry.id   AF-A0A1I5UU13-F1
#
_cell.length_a   1.000
_cell.length_b   1.000
_cell.length_c   1.000
_cell.angle_alpha   90.00
_cell.angle_beta   90.00
_cell.angle_gamma   90.00
#
_symmetry.space_group_name_H-M   'P 1'
#
loop_
_entity.id
_entity.type
_entity.pdbx_description
1 polymer ?
#
loop_
_entity_poly.entity_id
_entity_poly.type
_entity_poly.pdbx_seq_one_letter_code
_entity_poly.pdbx_strand_id
1 'polypeptide(L)' 'MDVRIENLQRQGRTLWQVRMGPRGVTFHEELAARTFAAQLHQRLLWLREQAEYDHGAYPPR' A
#
# COMPACT_ATOMS: atom_id res chain seq x y z
N MET A 1 -6.65 0.61 5.88
CA MET A 1 -6.27 0.02 4.57
C MET A 1 -4.79 -0.23 4.67
N ASP A 2 -4.42 -1.47 4.98
CA ASP A 2 -3.14 -1.78 5.60
C ASP A 2 -2.25 -2.49 4.57
N VAL A 3 -1.08 -1.91 4.30
CA VAL A 3 -0.10 -2.46 3.39
C VAL A 3 0.77 -3.44 4.15
N ARG A 4 0.90 -4.68 3.66
CA ARG A 4 1.72 -5.73 4.27
C ARG A 4 2.80 -6.17 3.30
N ILE A 5 4.00 -6.38 3.81
CA ILE A 5 5.13 -6.94 3.05
C ILE A 5 5.31 -8.38 3.53
N GLU A 6 5.25 -9.34 2.61
CA GLU A 6 5.45 -10.76 2.86
C GLU A 6 6.67 -11.23 2.08
N ASN A 7 7.53 -12.04 2.72
CA ASN A 7 8.59 -12.76 2.01
C ASN A 7 8.03 -14.11 1.52
N LEU A 8 8.32 -14.46 0.28
CA LEU A 8 7.87 -15.69 -0.35
C LEU A 8 9.07 -16.38 -0.93
N GLN A 9 9.40 -17.57 -0.43
CA GLN A 9 10.37 -18.42 -1.10
C GLN A 9 9.65 -19.24 -2.18
N ARG A 10 10.02 -19.03 -3.44
CA ARG A 10 9.54 -19.85 -4.56
C ARG A 10 10.71 -20.39 -5.36
N GLN A 11 10.73 -21.71 -5.54
CA GLN A 11 11.73 -22.41 -6.36
C GLN A 11 13.18 -22.03 -5.98
N GLY A 12 13.45 -21.87 -4.67
CA GLY A 12 14.77 -21.48 -4.16
C GLY A 12 15.13 -19.99 -4.31
N ARG A 13 14.21 -19.14 -4.77
CA ARG A 13 14.39 -17.69 -4.86
C ARG A 13 13.52 -16.97 -3.84
N THR A 14 14.09 -15.97 -3.18
CA THR A 14 13.34 -15.05 -2.30
C THR A 14 12.62 -14.02 -3.17
N LEU A 15 11.30 -13.99 -3.05
CA LEU A 15 10.43 -12.98 -3.63
C LEU A 15 9.81 -12.16 -2.50
N TRP A 16 9.45 -10.93 -2.82
CA TRP A 16 8.88 -9.97 -1.89
C TRP A 16 7.52 -9.54 -2.40
N GLN A 17 6.46 -9.86 -1.67
CA GLN A 17 5.11 -9.50 -2.07
C GLN A 17 4.57 -8.39 -1.18
N VAL A 18 4.11 -7.32 -1.81
CA VAL A 18 3.39 -6.24 -1.15
C VAL A 18 1.90 -6.48 -1.36
N ARG A 19 1.15 -6.72 -0.29
CA ARG A 19 -0.30 -6.88 -0.31
C ARG A 19 -1.02 -5.66 0.25
N MET A 20 -2.12 -5.34 -0.39
CA MET A 20 -3.05 -4.29 -0.02
C MET A 20 -4.48 -4.81 -0.26
N GLY A 21 -5.07 -5.38 0.80
CA GLY A 21 -6.36 -6.07 0.71
C GLY A 21 -6.31 -7.22 -0.31
N PRO A 22 -7.19 -7.24 -1.33
CA PRO A 22 -7.23 -8.31 -2.33
C PRO A 22 -6.15 -8.17 -3.42
N ARG A 23 -5.44 -7.03 -3.47
CA ARG A 23 -4.41 -6.78 -4.49
C ARG A 23 -3.03 -7.08 -3.91
N GLY A 24 -2.21 -7.79 -4.68
CA GLY A 24 -0.83 -8.09 -4.32
C GLY A 24 0.11 -7.85 -5.51
N VAL A 25 1.27 -7.27 -5.24
CA VAL A 25 2.33 -7.07 -6.23
C VAL A 25 3.58 -7.79 -5.75
N THR A 26 4.21 -8.57 -6.62
CA THR A 26 5.40 -9.37 -6.28
C THR A 26 6.64 -8.76 -6.93
N PHE A 27 7.71 -8.65 -6.15
CA PHE A 27 8.99 -8.09 -6.52
C PHE A 27 10.09 -9.13 -6.29
N HIS A 28 11.15 -9.05 -7.08
CA HIS A 28 12.36 -9.85 -6.88
C HIS A 28 13.31 -9.21 -5.86
N GLU A 29 13.35 -7.88 -5.83
CA GLU A 29 14.22 -7.12 -4.94
C GLU A 29 13.48 -6.62 -3.70
N GLU A 30 14.10 -6.81 -2.53
CA GLU A 30 13.57 -6.35 -1.25
C GLU A 30 13.39 -4.83 -1.23
N LEU A 31 14.40 -4.11 -1.72
CA LEU A 31 14.40 -2.65 -1.72
C LEU A 31 13.26 -2.09 -2.59
N ALA A 32 12.99 -2.73 -3.73
CA ALA A 32 11.88 -2.36 -4.60
C ALA A 32 10.52 -2.56 -3.91
N ALA A 33 10.32 -3.71 -3.25
CA ALA A 33 9.10 -3.98 -2.48
C ALA A 33 8.91 -2.98 -1.33
N ARG A 34 9.98 -2.68 -0.57
CA ARG A 34 9.93 -1.73 0.53
C ARG A 34 9.64 -0.30 0.06
N THR A 35 10.30 0.13 -1.02
CA THR A 35 10.10 1.46 -1.60
C THR A 35 8.67 1.60 -2.10
N PHE A 36 8.17 0.59 -2.81
CA PHE A 36 6.79 0.56 -3.28
C PHE A 36 5.79 0.61 -2.13
N ALA A 37 6.01 -0.17 -1.07
CA ALA A 37 5.14 -0.18 0.11
C ALA A 37 5.12 1.19 0.82
N ALA A 38 6.27 1.86 0.95
CA ALA A 38 6.35 3.19 1.53
C ALA A 38 5.59 4.23 0.69
N GLN A 39 5.80 4.24 -0.63
CA GLN A 39 5.09 5.14 -1.54
C GLN A 39 3.59 4.88 -1.56
N LEU A 40 3.17 3.61 -1.55
CA LEU A 40 1.78 3.21 -1.49
C LEU A 40 1.12 3.66 -0.18
N HIS A 41 1.82 3.51 0.94
CA HIS A 41 1.35 3.97 2.24
C HIS A 41 1.13 5.49 2.26
N GLN A 42 2.09 6.28 1.75
CA GLN A 42 1.92 7.73 1.61
C GLN A 42 0.73 8.10 0.72
N ARG A 43 0.55 7.40 -0.41
CA ARG A 43 -0.58 7.62 -1.31
C ARG A 43 -1.92 7.34 -0.63
N LEU A 44 -1.99 6.31 0.20
CA LEU A 44 -3.20 5.93 0.92
C LEU A 44 -3.56 6.90 2.03
N LEU A 45 -2.57 7.41 2.75
CA LEU A 45 -2.76 8.48 3.73
C LEU A 45 -3.36 9.72 3.05
N TRP A 46 -2.74 10.15 1.94
CA TRP A 46 -3.23 11.30 1.19
C TRP A 46 -4.67 11.12 0.67
N LEU A 47 -5.01 9.94 0.12
CA LEU A 47 -6.37 9.65 -0.33
C LEU A 47 -7.39 9.64 0.82
N ARG A 48 -6.99 9.16 2.00
CA ARG A 48 -7.84 9.20 3.20
C ARG A 48 -8.09 10.63 3.65
N GLU A 49 -7.06 11.45 3.73
CA GLU A 49 -7.18 12.87 4.08
C GLU A 49 -8.09 13.62 3.09
N GLN A 50 -8.00 13.33 1.79
CA GLN A 50 -8.89 13.89 0.77
C GLN A 50 -10.35 13.46 0.96
N ALA A 51 -10.60 12.19 1.28
CA ALA A 51 -11.95 11.68 1.53
C ALA A 51 -12.58 12.30 2.79
N GLU A 52 -11.78 12.55 3.83
CA GLU A 52 -12.23 13.26 5.04
C GLU A 52 -12.52 14.74 4.75
N TYR A 53 -11.75 15.37 3.84
CA TYR A 53 -11.97 16.76 3.43
C TYR A 53 -13.23 16.95 2.57
N ASP A 54 -13.50 16.04 1.63
CA ASP A 54 -14.68 16.05 0.76
C ASP A 54 -15.98 15.87 1.57
N HIS A 55 -15.98 15.01 2.60
CA HIS A 55 -17.17 14.76 3.40
C HIS A 55 -17.48 15.88 4.41
N GLY A 56 -16.52 16.74 4.75
CA GLY A 56 -16.69 17.89 5.64
C GLY A 56 -17.30 19.15 4.99
N ALA A 57 -17.56 19.13 3.68
CA ALA A 57 -17.99 20.31 2.92
C ALA A 57 -19.53 20.54 2.87
N TYR A 58 -20.29 20.08 3.88
CA TYR A 58 -21.67 20.54 4.09
C TYR A 58 -21.70 21.57 5.22
N PRO A 59 -21.79 22.88 4.92
CA PRO A 59 -22.12 23.85 5.94
C PRO A 59 -23.56 23.61 6.42
N PRO A 60 -23.84 23.59 7.74
CA PRO A 60 -25.20 23.60 8.22
C PRO A 60 -25.88 24.92 7.80
N ARG A 61 -27.09 24.81 7.25
CA ARG A 61 -28.00 25.95 7.00
C ARG A 61 -28.48 26.57 8.29
#